data_AF-A0A951IQJ5-F1
#
_entry.id   AF-A0A951IQJ5-F1
#
_cell.length_a   1.000
_cell.length_b   1.000
_cell.length_c   1.000
_cell.angle_alpha   90.00
_cell.angle_beta   90.00
_cell.angle_gamma   90.00
#
_symmetry.space_group_name_H-M   'P 1'
#
loop_
_entity.id
_entity.type
_entity.pdbx_description
1 polymer ?
#
loop_
_entity_poly.entity_id
_entity_poly.type
_entity_poly.pdbx_seq_one_letter_code
_entity_poly.pdbx_strand_id
1 'polypeptide(L)'
;MTLEHWKYDAGTDSVAAMVIPAALARTRTFDLDAMLLVQVPAGSPEGWLELTVEVDGKRLWSRRIPTHQPGDTDNLEYHHRLTIEADADCRVRAKAACKGCRVLSLVVEARETVY
;
A
#
# COMPACT_ATOMS: atom_id res chain seq x y z
N MET A 1 -7.25 -4.06 26.39
CA MET A 1 -6.65 -4.63 25.17
C MET A 1 -6.21 -3.45 24.32
N THR A 2 -4.94 -3.39 23.91
CA THR A 2 -4.43 -2.29 23.08
C THR A 2 -4.55 -2.71 21.62
N LEU A 3 -5.21 -1.91 20.79
CA LEU A 3 -5.25 -2.13 19.34
C LEU A 3 -3.87 -1.91 18.75
N GLU A 4 -3.44 -2.82 17.90
CA GLU A 4 -2.14 -2.73 17.25
C GLU A 4 -2.15 -1.81 16.03
N HIS A 5 -0.97 -1.26 15.74
CA HIS A 5 -0.76 -0.43 14.58
C HIS A 5 0.58 -0.80 13.94
N TRP A 6 0.53 -1.18 12.66
CA TRP A 6 1.67 -1.57 11.87
C TRP A 6 1.83 -0.62 10.69
N LYS A 7 3.06 -0.20 10.41
CA LYS A 7 3.37 0.70 9.30
C LYS A 7 4.71 0.32 8.68
N TYR A 8 4.77 0.39 7.36
CA TYR A 8 6.02 0.32 6.60
C TYR A 8 6.04 1.44 5.56
N ASP A 9 7.07 2.28 5.61
CA ASP A 9 7.33 3.34 4.64
C ASP A 9 8.57 2.95 3.82
N ALA A 10 8.37 2.71 2.53
CA ALA A 10 9.44 2.34 1.60
C ALA A 10 10.14 3.58 1.01
N GLY A 11 9.73 4.80 1.37
CA GLY A 11 10.23 6.03 0.77
C GLY A 11 10.08 5.98 -0.74
N THR A 12 11.17 6.13 -1.47
CA THR A 12 11.17 6.15 -2.93
C THR A 12 11.27 4.77 -3.59
N ASP A 13 11.36 3.69 -2.82
CA ASP A 13 11.43 2.34 -3.37
C ASP A 13 10.10 1.90 -4.00
N SER A 14 10.17 0.93 -4.91
CA SER A 14 9.00 0.44 -5.63
C SER A 14 8.21 -0.63 -4.88
N VAL A 15 8.65 -1.07 -3.70
CA VAL A 15 7.98 -2.12 -2.92
C VAL A 15 8.02 -1.81 -1.42
N ALA A 16 6.84 -1.68 -0.81
CA ALA A 16 6.67 -1.71 0.63
C ALA A 16 6.22 -3.12 1.04
N ALA A 17 6.91 -3.73 2.01
CA ALA A 17 6.61 -5.08 2.48
C ALA A 17 6.51 -5.10 4.00
N MET A 18 5.36 -5.54 4.51
CA MET A 18 5.04 -5.57 5.93
C MET A 18 4.56 -6.96 6.32
N VAL A 19 4.98 -7.42 7.51
CA VAL A 19 4.47 -8.64 8.12
C VAL A 19 3.77 -8.26 9.40
N ILE A 20 2.50 -8.66 9.52
CA ILE A 20 1.71 -8.53 10.74
C ILE A 20 1.76 -9.91 11.42
N PRO A 21 2.46 -10.06 12.56
CA PRO A 21 2.60 -11.35 13.25
C PRO A 21 1.25 -11.87 13.71
N ALA A 22 1.02 -13.18 13.71
CA ALA A 22 -0.19 -13.81 14.23
C ALA A 22 -0.45 -13.49 15.70
N ALA A 23 -1.72 -13.59 16.13
CA ALA A 23 -2.06 -13.67 17.54
C ALA A 23 -2.49 -15.10 17.89
N LEU A 24 -2.03 -15.57 19.05
CA LEU A 24 -2.34 -16.92 19.54
C LEU A 24 -3.85 -17.05 19.78
N ALA A 25 -4.49 -18.01 19.11
CA ALA A 25 -5.92 -18.33 19.24
C ALA A 25 -6.88 -17.12 19.07
N ARG A 26 -6.44 -16.05 18.40
CA ARG A 26 -7.21 -14.81 18.24
C ARG A 26 -7.17 -14.30 16.81
N THR A 27 -8.33 -14.30 16.16
CA THR A 27 -8.57 -13.58 14.90
C THR A 27 -8.61 -12.07 15.16
N ARG A 28 -8.04 -11.28 14.25
CA ARG A 28 -7.99 -9.82 14.34
C ARG A 28 -8.38 -9.17 13.02
N THR A 29 -8.98 -7.99 13.08
CA THR A 29 -9.38 -7.24 11.89
C THR A 29 -8.62 -5.92 11.84
N PHE A 30 -8.09 -5.60 10.67
CA PHE A 30 -7.32 -4.40 10.41
C PHE A 30 -7.96 -3.60 9.28
N ASP A 31 -7.91 -2.29 9.41
CA ASP A 31 -8.04 -1.38 8.27
C ASP A 31 -6.64 -1.21 7.64
N LEU A 32 -6.51 -1.66 6.39
CA LEU A 32 -5.29 -1.63 5.59
C LEU A 32 -5.34 -0.45 4.62
N ASP A 33 -4.35 0.42 4.69
CA ASP A 33 -4.15 1.55 3.78
C ASP A 33 -2.83 1.37 3.01
N ALA A 34 -2.89 1.53 1.69
CA ALA A 34 -1.70 1.61 0.83
C ALA A 34 -1.73 2.93 0.04
N MET A 35 -0.66 3.71 0.13
CA MET A 35 -0.58 5.05 -0.45
C MET A 35 0.68 5.16 -1.31
N LEU A 36 0.51 5.57 -2.57
CA LEU A 36 1.57 5.88 -3.50
C LEU A 36 1.52 7.37 -3.85
N LEU A 37 2.63 8.07 -3.68
CA LEU A 37 2.83 9.44 -4.15
C LEU A 37 3.95 9.46 -5.20
N VAL A 38 3.72 10.16 -6.30
CA VAL A 38 4.71 10.35 -7.38
C VAL A 38 4.89 11.82 -7.72
N GLN A 39 6.09 12.19 -8.18
CA GLN A 39 6.37 13.45 -8.85
C GLN A 39 6.12 13.27 -10.34
N VAL A 40 5.35 14.18 -10.94
CA VAL A 40 5.11 14.25 -12.38
C VAL A 40 5.94 15.40 -12.95
N PRO A 41 6.98 15.14 -13.77
CA PRO A 41 7.72 16.18 -14.47
C PRO A 41 6.81 16.95 -15.44
N ALA A 42 7.00 18.27 -15.55
CA ALA A 42 6.20 19.15 -16.41
C ALA A 42 6.20 18.76 -17.90
N GLY A 43 7.28 18.13 -18.37
CA GLY A 43 7.47 17.73 -19.77
C GLY A 43 7.18 16.25 -20.06
N SER A 44 6.42 15.54 -19.21
CA SER A 44 6.13 14.12 -19.42
C SER A 44 4.70 13.88 -19.91
N PRO A 45 4.42 14.06 -21.22
CA PRO A 45 3.15 13.64 -21.78
C PRO A 45 3.01 12.11 -21.64
N GLU A 46 1.80 11.64 -21.32
CA GLU A 46 1.46 10.21 -21.19
C GLU A 46 2.11 9.47 -20.01
N GLY A 47 2.48 10.19 -18.95
CA GLY A 47 2.88 9.57 -17.69
C GLY A 47 1.75 8.73 -17.07
N TRP A 48 2.12 7.71 -16.30
CA TRP A 48 1.18 6.91 -15.52
C TRP A 48 1.82 6.40 -14.23
N LEU A 49 0.97 6.14 -13.24
CA LEU A 49 1.29 5.46 -12.00
C LEU A 49 0.36 4.26 -11.78
N GLU A 50 0.89 3.24 -11.12
CA GLU A 50 0.18 2.02 -10.78
C GLU A 50 0.53 1.61 -9.35
N LEU A 51 -0.49 1.22 -8.60
CA LEU A 51 -0.38 0.63 -7.28
C LEU A 51 -1.01 -0.77 -7.33
N THR A 52 -0.27 -1.76 -6.84
CA THR A 52 -0.74 -3.13 -6.66
C THR A 52 -0.58 -3.55 -5.21
N VAL A 53 -1.61 -4.13 -4.62
CA VAL A 53 -1.60 -4.65 -3.24
C VAL A 53 -1.76 -6.16 -3.25
N GLU A 54 -0.87 -6.84 -2.53
CA GLU A 54 -0.85 -8.28 -2.36
C GLU A 54 -0.95 -8.65 -0.88
N VAL A 55 -1.69 -9.72 -0.59
CA VAL A 55 -1.81 -10.32 0.74
C VAL A 55 -1.45 -11.80 0.60
N ASP A 56 -0.48 -12.26 1.39
CA ASP A 56 0.04 -13.63 1.38
C ASP A 56 0.38 -14.17 -0.02
N GLY A 57 0.99 -13.29 -0.82
CA GLY A 57 1.43 -13.59 -2.19
C GLY A 57 0.31 -13.59 -3.23
N LYS A 58 -0.94 -13.32 -2.84
CA LYS A 58 -2.08 -13.18 -3.75
C LYS A 58 -2.37 -11.72 -4.02
N ARG A 59 -2.57 -11.36 -5.29
CA ARG A 59 -3.00 -10.01 -5.67
C ARG A 59 -4.42 -9.76 -5.17
N LEU A 60 -4.55 -8.86 -4.20
CA LEU A 60 -5.81 -8.40 -3.66
C LEU A 60 -6.44 -7.34 -4.57
N TRP A 61 -5.62 -6.38 -5.00
CA TRP A 61 -6.07 -5.25 -5.81
C TRP A 61 -4.95 -4.68 -6.67
N SER A 62 -5.30 -4.06 -7.79
CA SER A 62 -4.37 -3.33 -8.65
C SER A 62 -5.11 -2.27 -9.47
N ARG A 63 -4.50 -1.11 -9.64
CA ARG A 63 -5.01 -0.06 -10.52
C ARG A 63 -3.87 0.75 -11.10
N ARG A 64 -3.98 1.06 -12.40
CA ARG A 64 -3.15 2.00 -13.14
C ARG A 64 -3.99 3.20 -13.55
N ILE A 65 -3.45 4.40 -13.41
CA ILE A 65 -4.07 5.64 -13.88
C ILE A 65 -3.04 6.52 -14.61
N PRO A 66 -3.47 7.35 -15.58
CA PRO A 66 -2.63 8.41 -16.11
C PRO A 66 -2.23 9.41 -15.02
N THR A 67 -1.11 10.09 -15.21
CA THR A 67 -0.78 11.29 -14.43
C THR A 67 -1.55 12.49 -14.97
N HIS A 68 -2.04 13.37 -14.09
CA HIS A 68 -2.88 14.52 -14.40
C HIS A 68 -2.25 15.86 -14.05
N GLN A 69 -1.18 15.89 -13.25
CA GLN A 69 -0.62 17.14 -12.72
C GLN A 69 0.84 17.40 -13.17
N PRO A 70 1.09 17.76 -14.45
CA PRO A 70 2.44 18.06 -14.92
C PRO A 70 3.12 19.18 -14.10
N GLY A 71 4.32 18.89 -13.58
CA GLY A 71 5.11 19.82 -12.76
C GLY A 71 4.85 19.71 -11.27
N ASP A 72 3.86 18.92 -10.85
CA ASP A 72 3.45 18.72 -9.47
C ASP A 72 3.40 17.20 -9.16
N THR A 73 2.62 16.81 -8.16
CA THR A 73 2.51 15.46 -7.64
C THR A 73 1.18 14.83 -8.01
N ASP A 74 1.18 13.51 -8.15
CA ASP A 74 -0.03 12.70 -8.24
C ASP A 74 0.03 11.57 -7.22
N ASN A 75 -1.13 11.05 -6.84
CA ASN A 75 -1.22 9.94 -5.90
C ASN A 75 -2.18 8.84 -6.35
N LEU A 76 -2.04 7.69 -5.72
CA LEU A 76 -2.98 6.59 -5.82
C LEU A 76 -3.04 5.85 -4.49
N GLU A 77 -4.25 5.63 -4.00
CA GLU A 77 -4.49 5.06 -2.67
C GLU A 77 -5.46 3.88 -2.76
N TYR A 78 -5.33 2.96 -1.81
CA TYR A 78 -6.22 1.82 -1.66
C TYR A 78 -6.48 1.54 -0.18
N HIS A 79 -7.75 1.34 0.16
CA HIS A 79 -8.21 1.00 1.50
C HIS A 79 -8.93 -0.35 1.47
N HIS A 80 -8.64 -1.22 2.44
CA HIS A 80 -9.25 -2.54 2.56
C HIS A 80 -9.36 -3.00 4.00
N ARG A 81 -10.45 -3.68 4.33
CA ARG A 81 -10.56 -4.39 5.61
C ARG A 81 -9.93 -5.78 5.50
N LEU A 82 -8.87 -6.02 6.26
CA LEU A 82 -8.12 -7.27 6.30
C LEU A 82 -8.44 -8.05 7.58
N THR A 83 -8.87 -9.30 7.46
CA THR A 83 -8.96 -10.23 8.59
C THR A 83 -7.74 -11.13 8.61
N ILE A 84 -7.08 -11.21 9.76
CA ILE A 84 -5.94 -12.09 10.01
C ILE A 84 -6.41 -13.18 10.96
N GLU A 85 -6.35 -14.42 10.49
CA GLU A 85 -6.70 -15.59 11.30
C GLU A 85 -5.73 -15.80 12.47
N ALA A 86 -6.21 -16.50 13.49
CA ALA A 86 -5.36 -16.94 14.58
C ALA A 86 -4.16 -17.76 14.07
N ASP A 87 -3.03 -17.64 14.76
CA ASP A 87 -1.86 -18.52 14.60
C ASP A 87 -1.14 -18.48 13.23
N ALA A 88 -1.55 -17.59 12.30
CA ALA A 88 -0.90 -17.37 11.01
C ALA A 88 -0.49 -15.89 10.82
N ASP A 89 0.79 -15.67 10.51
CA ASP A 89 1.28 -14.35 10.12
C ASP A 89 0.65 -13.92 8.80
N CYS A 90 0.41 -12.62 8.65
CA CYS A 90 -0.07 -12.06 7.39
C CYS A 90 1.02 -11.19 6.75
N ARG A 91 1.30 -11.43 5.46
CA ARG A 91 2.26 -10.66 4.68
C ARG A 91 1.54 -9.76 3.71
N VAL A 92 1.73 -8.45 3.86
CA VAL A 92 1.20 -7.45 2.95
C VAL A 92 2.32 -6.84 2.12
N ARG A 93 2.09 -6.69 0.81
CA ARG A 93 2.99 -5.95 -0.07
C ARG A 93 2.22 -4.93 -0.89
N ALA A 94 2.72 -3.70 -0.90
CA ALA A 94 2.32 -2.68 -1.87
C ALA A 94 3.45 -2.53 -2.89
N LYS A 95 3.12 -2.50 -4.18
CA LYS A 95 4.06 -2.39 -5.29
C LYS A 95 3.69 -1.18 -6.14
N ALA A 96 4.65 -0.29 -6.34
CA ALA A 96 4.53 0.85 -7.22
C ALA A 96 5.18 0.54 -8.58
N ALA A 97 4.48 0.88 -9.65
CA ALA A 97 5.08 1.00 -10.97
C ALA A 97 4.70 2.36 -11.56
N CYS A 98 5.58 2.92 -12.37
CA CYS A 98 5.32 4.21 -12.99
C CYS A 98 6.10 4.38 -14.29
N LYS A 99 5.60 5.25 -15.17
CA LYS A 99 6.28 5.73 -16.37
C LYS A 99 6.12 7.23 -16.45
N GLY A 100 7.19 7.93 -16.81
CA GLY A 100 7.14 9.39 -16.97
C GLY A 100 6.87 10.14 -15.66
N CYS A 101 6.95 9.48 -14.52
CA CYS A 101 6.92 10.09 -13.19
C CYS A 101 7.89 9.33 -12.28
N ARG A 102 8.10 9.83 -11.06
CA ARG A 102 9.05 9.27 -10.09
C ARG A 102 8.33 9.04 -8.76
N VAL A 103 8.48 7.85 -8.18
CA VAL A 103 7.98 7.56 -6.83
C VAL A 103 8.65 8.50 -5.82
N LEU A 104 7.82 9.18 -5.01
CA LEU A 104 8.24 10.02 -3.89
C LEU A 104 8.03 9.31 -2.56
N SER A 105 6.90 8.60 -2.41
CA SER A 105 6.57 7.84 -1.21
C SER A 105 5.73 6.63 -1.57
N LEU A 106 5.99 5.50 -0.92
CA LEU A 106 5.15 4.32 -0.92
C LEU A 106 5.01 3.80 0.51
N VAL A 107 3.79 3.87 1.04
CA VAL A 107 3.47 3.51 2.43
C VAL A 107 2.40 2.44 2.45
N VAL A 108 2.57 1.47 3.34
CA VAL A 108 1.50 0.54 3.74
C VAL A 108 1.32 0.62 5.25
N GLU A 109 0.08 0.64 5.69
CA GLU A 109 -0.31 0.79 7.08
C GLU A 109 -1.48 -0.12 7.40
N ALA A 110 -1.50 -0.70 8.58
CA ALA A 110 -2.58 -1.54 9.07
C ALA A 110 -2.91 -1.18 10.51
N ARG A 111 -4.15 -0.73 10.76
CA ARG A 111 -4.65 -0.37 12.09
C ARG A 111 -5.65 -1.41 12.56
N GLU A 112 -5.40 -2.03 13.70
CA GLU A 112 -6.33 -2.99 14.28
C GLU A 112 -7.61 -2.28 14.70
N THR A 113 -8.74 -2.96 14.51
CA THR A 113 -10.08 -2.44 14.74
C THR A 113 -10.93 -3.46 15.51
N VAL A 114 -11.91 -2.95 16.23
CA VAL A 114 -12.99 -3.72 16.86
C VAL A 114 -14.25 -3.49 16.05
N TYR A 115 -14.43 -4.29 15.00
CA TYR A 115 -15.71 -4.37 14.31
C TYR A 115 -16.58 -5.47 14.92
#